data_AF-A0A1H4G4Z2-F1
#
_entry.id   AF-A0A1H4G4Z2-F1
#
_cell.length_a   1.000
_cell.length_b   1.000
_cell.length_c   1.000
_cell.angle_alpha   90.00
_cell.angle_beta   90.00
_cell.angle_gamma   90.00
#
_symmetry.space_group_name_H-M   'P 1'
#
loop_
_entity.id
_entity.type
_entity.pdbx_description
1 polymer ?
#
loop_
_entity_poly.entity_id
_entity_poly.type
_entity_poly.pdbx_seq_one_letter_code
_entity_poly.pdbx_strand_id
1 'polypeptide(L)'
;METKTIQKYQEFLSKSILIDQTHLIAILLDKKAHDQSCYIHNHLEYTGILSSGAFWATEDMLWVKKEELLKDIDKLKISREQDTILDHKQLAKDMEQLTADLKKVKEMKGRKRTIYQWLLVPHWLSAELITMGEVVFRAFGCSWWGVSSLLDNYFTKEQVLLDLIEEVDIVDIH
;
A
#
# COMPACT_ATOMS: atom_id res chain seq x y z
N MET A 1 -31.93 10.35 -0.86
CA MET A 1 -31.28 11.68 -0.73
C MET A 1 -29.79 11.56 -1.07
N GLU A 2 -29.14 10.46 -0.67
CA GLU A 2 -27.74 10.09 -0.97
C GLU A 2 -27.33 10.17 -2.45
N THR A 3 -28.18 9.72 -3.38
CA THR A 3 -27.82 9.61 -4.81
C THR A 3 -27.46 10.95 -5.45
N LYS A 4 -28.07 12.06 -5.01
CA LYS A 4 -27.78 13.42 -5.52
C LYS A 4 -26.48 13.99 -4.96
N THR A 5 -26.08 13.54 -3.78
CA THR A 5 -24.85 13.97 -3.11
C THR A 5 -23.65 13.25 -3.74
N ILE A 6 -23.74 11.93 -3.90
CA ILE A 6 -22.74 11.10 -4.62
C ILE A 6 -22.49 11.65 -6.04
N GLN A 7 -23.55 11.99 -6.77
CA GLN A 7 -23.42 12.51 -8.14
C GLN A 7 -22.72 13.87 -8.21
N LYS A 8 -22.96 14.76 -7.24
CA LYS A 8 -22.24 16.04 -7.14
C LYS A 8 -20.77 15.85 -6.77
N TYR A 9 -20.45 14.87 -5.94
CA TYR A 9 -19.07 14.55 -5.60
C TYR A 9 -18.32 13.88 -6.75
N GLN A 10 -18.95 12.97 -7.49
CA GLN A 10 -18.39 12.43 -8.74
C GLN A 10 -18.16 13.52 -9.78
N GLU A 11 -19.09 14.48 -9.91
CA GLU A 11 -18.89 15.67 -10.74
C GLU A 11 -17.75 16.55 -10.23
N PHE A 12 -17.62 16.74 -8.92
CA PHE A 12 -16.52 17.51 -8.34
C PHE A 12 -15.18 16.80 -8.59
N LEU A 13 -15.08 15.50 -8.33
CA LEU A 13 -13.87 14.71 -8.55
C LEU A 13 -13.48 14.69 -10.03
N SER A 14 -14.44 14.54 -10.95
CA SER A 14 -14.16 14.62 -12.39
C SER A 14 -13.76 16.02 -12.87
N LYS A 15 -14.14 17.08 -12.14
CA LYS A 15 -13.77 18.48 -12.43
C LYS A 15 -12.52 18.97 -11.70
N SER A 16 -12.18 18.38 -10.55
CA SER A 16 -11.15 18.86 -9.61
C SER A 16 -9.91 17.97 -9.57
N ILE A 17 -10.08 16.71 -9.96
CA ILE A 17 -9.06 15.68 -9.99
C ILE A 17 -9.06 15.14 -11.42
N LEU A 18 -7.93 14.62 -11.90
CA LEU A 18 -7.82 13.88 -13.17
C LEU A 18 -7.46 14.65 -14.46
N ILE A 19 -6.83 15.83 -14.40
CA ILE A 19 -6.05 16.21 -15.60
C ILE A 19 -4.85 15.28 -15.65
N ASP A 20 -4.77 14.47 -16.70
CA ASP A 20 -3.62 13.63 -16.99
C ASP A 20 -2.37 14.52 -17.11
N GLN A 21 -1.39 14.28 -16.23
CA GLN A 21 -0.10 14.97 -16.18
C GLN A 21 1.05 14.03 -16.52
N THR A 22 0.79 12.89 -17.15
CA THR A 22 1.80 11.84 -17.41
C THR A 22 3.01 12.38 -18.16
N HIS A 23 2.79 13.21 -19.18
CA HIS A 23 3.88 13.80 -19.95
C HIS A 23 4.72 14.78 -19.10
N LEU A 24 4.07 15.63 -18.30
CA LEU A 24 4.76 16.53 -17.38
C LEU A 24 5.60 15.74 -16.38
N ILE A 25 5.02 14.71 -15.74
CA ILE A 25 5.72 13.88 -14.77
C ILE A 25 6.87 13.12 -15.41
N ALA A 26 6.72 12.59 -16.63
CA ALA A 26 7.82 11.96 -17.35
C ALA A 26 9.01 12.92 -17.51
N ILE A 27 8.75 14.18 -17.90
CA ILE A 27 9.79 15.22 -17.99
C ILE A 27 10.41 15.52 -16.63
N LEU A 28 9.61 15.61 -15.56
CA LEU A 28 10.11 15.88 -14.21
C LEU A 28 10.96 14.73 -13.67
N LEU A 29 10.57 13.48 -13.92
CA LEU A 29 11.30 12.29 -13.52
C LEU A 29 12.62 12.13 -14.29
N ASP A 30 12.65 12.52 -15.56
CA ASP A 30 13.86 12.51 -16.38
C ASP A 30 14.86 13.60 -15.95
N LYS A 31 14.34 14.79 -15.60
CA LYS A 31 15.16 15.93 -15.13
C LYS A 31 15.63 15.81 -13.68
N LYS A 32 15.19 14.80 -12.93
CA LYS A 32 15.33 14.66 -11.47
C LYS A 32 16.73 14.28 -10.97
N ALA A 33 17.78 14.78 -11.61
CA ALA A 33 19.14 14.58 -11.12
C ALA A 33 19.50 15.45 -9.89
N HIS A 34 18.73 16.50 -9.55
CA HIS A 34 19.28 17.60 -8.73
C HIS A 34 18.43 18.24 -7.62
N ASP A 35 17.24 17.75 -7.26
CA ASP A 35 16.48 18.36 -6.15
C ASP A 35 16.00 17.34 -5.11
N GLN A 36 16.29 17.62 -3.83
CA GLN A 36 15.89 16.81 -2.67
C GLN A 36 14.39 16.96 -2.36
N SER A 37 13.70 17.95 -2.93
CA SER A 37 12.28 18.27 -2.69
C SER A 37 11.27 17.28 -3.28
N CYS A 38 11.75 16.12 -3.74
CA CYS A 38 11.20 15.41 -4.86
C CYS A 38 11.20 13.90 -4.62
N TYR A 39 10.07 13.32 -4.25
CA TYR A 39 10.00 11.93 -3.75
C TYR A 39 8.85 11.11 -4.38
N ILE A 40 9.02 9.78 -4.44
CA ILE A 40 7.99 8.82 -4.91
C ILE A 40 7.74 7.81 -3.79
N HIS A 41 6.52 7.80 -3.27
CA HIS A 41 6.03 6.80 -2.32
C HIS A 41 5.61 5.52 -3.04
N ASN A 42 5.75 4.38 -2.35
CA ASN A 42 5.27 3.07 -2.81
C ASN A 42 5.71 2.69 -4.23
N HIS A 43 6.89 3.17 -4.65
CA HIS A 43 7.43 2.93 -5.99
C HIS A 43 7.88 1.48 -6.21
N LEU A 44 8.02 0.70 -5.13
CA LEU A 44 8.33 -0.71 -5.14
C LEU A 44 7.12 -1.53 -4.68
N GLU A 45 6.90 -2.64 -5.37
CA GLU A 45 6.01 -3.72 -4.95
C GLU A 45 6.84 -4.95 -4.53
N TYR A 46 6.37 -5.65 -3.51
CA TYR A 46 6.96 -6.90 -3.02
C TYR A 46 5.90 -7.99 -3.09
N THR A 47 6.24 -9.10 -3.74
CA THR A 47 5.32 -10.22 -3.92
C THR A 47 5.98 -11.53 -3.55
N GLY A 48 5.19 -12.46 -3.00
CA GLY A 48 5.66 -13.80 -2.66
C GLY A 48 4.58 -14.71 -2.09
N ILE A 49 4.98 -15.91 -1.68
CA ILE A 49 4.07 -16.92 -1.11
C ILE A 49 4.55 -17.26 0.31
N LEU A 50 3.77 -16.85 1.30
CA LEU A 50 3.94 -17.19 2.71
C LEU A 50 3.07 -18.40 3.06
N SER A 51 3.21 -18.93 4.28
CA SER A 51 2.33 -20.00 4.78
C SER A 51 0.86 -19.61 4.82
N SER A 52 0.58 -18.33 5.07
CA SER A 52 -0.76 -17.76 5.07
C SER A 52 -1.33 -17.52 3.67
N GLY A 53 -0.55 -17.77 2.61
CA GLY A 53 -0.96 -17.61 1.22
C GLY A 53 -0.15 -16.57 0.46
N ALA A 54 -0.74 -16.05 -0.63
CA ALA A 54 -0.13 -15.00 -1.43
C ALA A 54 0.06 -13.73 -0.60
N PHE A 55 1.23 -13.11 -0.72
CA PHE A 55 1.60 -11.90 -0.01
C PHE A 55 2.00 -10.83 -1.01
N TRP A 56 1.41 -9.64 -0.85
CA TRP A 56 1.59 -8.46 -1.68
C TRP A 56 1.75 -7.27 -0.74
N ALA A 57 2.77 -6.46 -0.94
CA ALA A 57 3.12 -5.40 0.01
C ALA A 57 3.88 -4.24 -0.64
N THR A 58 3.74 -3.07 -0.04
CA THR A 58 4.71 -1.96 -0.16
C THR A 58 5.90 -2.19 0.78
N GLU A 59 6.91 -1.33 0.72
CA GLU A 59 8.08 -1.43 1.60
C GLU A 59 7.71 -1.32 3.08
N ASP A 60 6.82 -0.40 3.44
CA ASP A 60 6.35 -0.23 4.82
C ASP A 60 5.57 -1.46 5.29
N MET A 61 4.68 -2.01 4.45
CA MET A 61 3.93 -3.24 4.76
C MET A 61 4.85 -4.45 4.93
N LEU A 62 5.93 -4.54 4.13
CA LEU A 62 6.95 -5.58 4.27
C LEU A 62 7.65 -5.47 5.63
N TRP A 63 7.98 -4.25 6.07
CA TRP A 63 8.61 -3.99 7.36
C TRP A 63 7.67 -4.37 8.52
N VAL A 64 6.41 -3.95 8.47
CA VAL A 64 5.39 -4.34 9.45
C VAL A 64 5.27 -5.86 9.54
N LYS A 65 5.20 -6.55 8.39
CA LYS A 65 5.07 -8.01 8.37
C LYS A 65 6.29 -8.71 8.99
N LYS A 66 7.48 -8.18 8.77
CA LYS A 66 8.72 -8.67 9.40
C LYS A 66 8.67 -8.56 10.92
N GLU A 67 8.20 -7.42 11.44
CA GLU A 67 8.06 -7.19 12.89
C GLU A 67 6.99 -8.10 13.52
N GLU A 68 5.87 -8.32 12.83
CA GLU A 68 4.84 -9.28 13.27
C GLU A 68 5.41 -10.69 13.42
N LEU A 69 6.10 -11.19 12.37
CA LEU A 69 6.68 -12.54 12.39
C LEU A 69 7.72 -12.69 13.51
N LEU A 70 8.53 -11.66 13.77
CA LEU A 70 9.47 -11.66 14.89
C LEU A 70 8.77 -11.75 16.24
N LYS A 71 7.71 -10.95 16.44
CA LYS A 71 6.91 -10.98 17.67
C LYS A 71 6.25 -12.34 17.88
N ASP A 72 5.72 -12.96 16.84
CA ASP A 72 5.07 -14.27 16.95
C ASP A 72 6.06 -15.39 17.24
N ILE A 73 7.26 -15.34 16.65
CA ILE A 73 8.37 -16.25 17.00
C ILE A 73 8.74 -16.10 18.47
N ASP A 74 8.87 -14.87 18.98
CA ASP A 74 9.25 -14.65 20.38
C ASP A 74 8.16 -15.07 21.36
N LYS A 75 6.88 -14.87 21.03
CA LYS A 75 5.76 -15.43 21.81
C LYS A 75 5.85 -16.96 21.90
N LEU A 76 6.11 -17.65 20.79
CA LEU A 76 6.22 -19.11 20.78
C LEU A 76 7.42 -19.61 21.59
N LYS A 77 8.55 -18.89 21.60
CA LYS A 77 9.69 -19.22 22.46
C LYS A 77 9.31 -19.14 23.94
N ILE A 78 8.63 -18.08 24.36
CA ILE A 78 8.18 -17.90 25.74
C ILE A 78 7.20 -19.02 26.14
N SER A 79 6.22 -19.34 25.28
CA SER A 79 5.26 -20.43 25.55
C SER A 79 5.92 -21.79 25.65
N ARG A 80 7.03 -22.02 24.92
CA ARG A 80 7.84 -23.24 25.03
C ARG A 80 8.58 -23.33 26.36
N GLU A 81 9.06 -22.20 26.88
CA GLU A 81 9.76 -22.14 28.18
C GLU A 81 8.82 -22.27 29.38
N GLN A 82 7.54 -21.91 29.21
CA GLN A 82 6.52 -21.92 30.26
C GLN A 82 5.79 -23.28 30.43
N ASP A 83 6.21 -24.32 29.71
CA ASP A 83 5.70 -25.70 29.83
C ASP A 83 4.15 -25.81 29.83
N THR A 84 3.50 -24.92 29.08
CA THR A 84 2.07 -25.05 28.79
C THR A 84 1.81 -26.36 28.07
N ILE A 85 0.68 -27.02 28.37
CA ILE A 85 0.16 -28.32 27.86
C ILE A 85 -0.16 -28.24 26.35
N LEU A 86 0.72 -27.69 25.55
CA LEU A 86 0.67 -27.62 24.10
C LEU A 86 1.48 -28.77 23.55
N ASP A 87 0.97 -29.39 22.48
CA ASP A 87 1.69 -30.43 21.76
C ASP A 87 3.01 -29.85 21.24
N HIS A 88 4.13 -30.19 21.88
CA HIS A 88 5.46 -29.71 21.53
C HIS A 88 5.79 -29.94 20.04
N LYS A 89 5.19 -30.95 19.39
CA LYS A 89 5.35 -31.18 17.95
C LYS A 89 4.68 -30.09 17.12
N GLN A 90 3.48 -29.65 17.51
CA GLN A 90 2.78 -28.57 16.83
C GLN A 90 3.53 -27.24 17.00
N LEU A 91 4.02 -26.95 18.20
CA LEU A 91 4.78 -25.74 18.49
C LEU A 91 6.10 -25.67 17.69
N ALA A 92 6.81 -26.79 17.57
CA ALA A 92 8.01 -26.88 16.74
C ALA A 92 7.72 -26.62 15.25
N LYS A 93 6.62 -27.20 14.73
CA LYS A 93 6.17 -26.99 13.35
C LYS A 93 5.81 -25.53 13.08
N ASP A 94 5.10 -24.88 14.01
CA ASP A 94 4.70 -23.48 13.87
C ASP A 94 5.91 -22.55 13.90
N MET A 95 6.90 -22.81 14.77
CA MET A 95 8.16 -22.06 14.78
C MET A 95 8.95 -22.23 13.48
N GLU A 96 9.03 -23.45 12.95
CA GLU A 96 9.71 -23.71 11.66
C GLU A 96 9.03 -22.93 10.53
N GLN A 97 7.70 -22.94 10.50
CA GLN A 97 6.92 -22.24 9.49
C GLN A 97 7.12 -20.71 9.55
N LEU A 98 7.04 -20.12 10.74
CA LEU A 98 7.25 -18.68 10.92
C LEU A 98 8.69 -18.27 10.58
N THR A 99 9.68 -19.12 10.93
CA THR A 99 11.09 -18.85 10.60
C THR A 99 11.33 -18.91 9.09
N ALA A 100 10.70 -19.87 8.40
CA ALA A 100 10.73 -19.95 6.94
C ALA A 100 10.08 -18.74 6.28
N ASP A 101 8.92 -18.30 6.76
CA ASP A 101 8.24 -17.11 6.24
C ASP A 101 9.04 -15.84 6.50
N LEU A 102 9.64 -15.69 7.69
CA LEU A 102 10.53 -14.56 7.99
C LEU A 102 11.73 -14.53 7.05
N LYS A 103 12.31 -15.68 6.73
CA LYS A 103 13.39 -15.79 5.75
C LYS A 103 12.93 -15.33 4.37
N LYS A 104 11.77 -15.81 3.90
CA LYS A 104 11.19 -15.39 2.62
C LYS A 104 11.00 -13.87 2.59
N VAL A 105 10.37 -13.28 3.61
CA VAL A 105 10.14 -11.83 3.72
C VAL A 105 11.45 -11.05 3.64
N LYS A 106 12.52 -11.51 4.32
CA LYS A 106 13.85 -10.87 4.27
C LYS A 106 14.53 -10.96 2.90
N GLU A 107 14.22 -11.99 2.13
CA GLU A 107 14.82 -12.26 0.81
C GLU A 107 13.99 -11.67 -0.35
N MET A 108 12.78 -11.15 -0.07
CA MET A 108 11.95 -10.51 -1.09
C MET A 108 12.64 -9.30 -1.70
N LYS A 109 12.64 -9.23 -3.03
CA LYS A 109 13.19 -8.11 -3.79
C LYS A 109 12.05 -7.23 -4.29
N GLY A 110 12.17 -5.94 -4.04
CA GLY A 110 11.23 -4.95 -4.57
C GLY A 110 11.32 -4.86 -6.08
N ARG A 111 10.17 -4.90 -6.75
CA ARG A 111 10.02 -4.63 -8.18
C ARG A 111 9.48 -3.22 -8.36
N LYS A 112 10.01 -2.46 -9.31
CA LYS A 112 9.45 -1.14 -9.64
C LYS A 112 8.06 -1.31 -10.25
N ARG A 113 7.10 -0.55 -9.73
CA ARG A 113 5.73 -0.52 -10.28
C ARG A 113 5.69 0.21 -11.61
N THR A 114 4.95 -0.34 -12.57
CA THR A 114 4.69 0.33 -13.85
C THR A 114 3.51 1.27 -13.67
N ILE A 115 3.71 2.53 -14.06
CA ILE A 115 2.71 3.60 -13.91
C ILE A 115 2.30 4.04 -15.31
N TYR A 116 0.99 3.99 -15.57
CA TYR A 116 0.42 4.27 -16.89
C TYR A 116 -0.12 5.68 -16.98
N GLN A 117 -0.56 6.24 -15.86
CA GLN A 117 -1.12 7.56 -15.80
C GLN A 117 -0.71 8.27 -14.51
N TRP A 118 -0.43 9.57 -14.62
CA TRP A 118 -0.26 10.45 -13.47
C TRP A 118 -1.38 11.47 -13.40
N LEU A 119 -2.02 11.55 -12.24
CA LEU A 119 -3.17 12.43 -12.01
C LEU A 119 -2.81 13.42 -10.93
N LEU A 120 -3.03 14.71 -11.17
CA LEU A 120 -2.89 15.72 -10.11
C LEU A 120 -3.98 15.48 -9.06
N VAL A 121 -3.58 15.42 -7.79
CA VAL A 121 -4.47 15.18 -6.65
C VAL A 121 -4.21 16.21 -5.54
N PRO A 122 -5.23 16.57 -4.74
CA PRO A 122 -5.04 17.39 -3.56
C PRO A 122 -4.20 16.66 -2.49
N HIS A 123 -3.56 17.43 -1.59
CA HIS A 123 -2.66 16.89 -0.57
C HIS A 123 -3.30 15.87 0.36
N TRP A 124 -4.53 16.12 0.81
CA TRP A 124 -5.25 15.21 1.70
C TRP A 124 -5.44 13.84 1.02
N LEU A 125 -5.90 13.83 -0.24
CA LEU A 125 -6.10 12.59 -0.99
C LEU A 125 -4.78 11.84 -1.21
N SER A 126 -3.70 12.58 -1.45
CA SER A 126 -2.38 11.98 -1.60
C SER A 126 -1.91 11.23 -0.35
N ALA A 127 -2.32 11.65 0.85
CA ALA A 127 -1.97 10.97 2.08
C ALA A 127 -2.73 9.64 2.19
N GLU A 128 -4.03 9.66 1.93
CA GLU A 128 -4.85 8.44 1.93
C GLU A 128 -4.38 7.42 0.89
N LEU A 129 -4.07 7.87 -0.32
CA LEU A 129 -3.49 7.02 -1.37
C LEU A 129 -2.17 6.36 -0.92
N ILE A 130 -1.29 7.09 -0.20
CA ILE A 130 -0.06 6.49 0.33
C ILE A 130 -0.39 5.39 1.34
N THR A 131 -1.35 5.62 2.23
CA THR A 131 -1.81 4.64 3.24
C THR A 131 -2.40 3.39 2.57
N MET A 132 -3.16 3.55 1.50
CA MET A 132 -3.69 2.44 0.69
C MET A 132 -2.61 1.70 -0.11
N GLY A 133 -1.37 2.17 -0.09
CA GLY A 133 -0.27 1.55 -0.83
C GLY A 133 -0.17 2.01 -2.29
N GLU A 134 -0.91 3.05 -2.70
CA GLU A 134 -0.85 3.61 -4.05
C GLU A 134 0.44 4.42 -4.28
N VAL A 135 0.84 4.52 -5.55
CA VAL A 135 2.05 5.27 -5.92
C VAL A 135 1.75 6.77 -5.92
N VAL A 136 2.51 7.54 -5.16
CA VAL A 136 2.34 8.99 -5.09
C VAL A 136 3.68 9.69 -5.31
N PHE A 137 3.70 10.58 -6.30
CA PHE A 137 4.82 11.47 -6.57
C PHE A 137 4.55 12.83 -5.94
N ARG A 138 5.53 13.38 -5.21
CA ARG A 138 5.46 14.73 -4.65
C ARG A 138 6.66 15.55 -5.10
N ALA A 139 6.37 16.74 -5.59
CA ALA A 139 7.36 17.70 -6.08
C ALA A 139 6.73 19.10 -6.12
N PHE A 140 7.52 20.13 -5.81
CA PHE A 140 7.08 21.54 -5.92
C PHE A 140 5.78 21.88 -5.19
N GLY A 141 5.49 21.22 -4.06
CA GLY A 141 4.25 21.42 -3.32
C GLY A 141 3.00 20.85 -3.99
N CYS A 142 3.16 20.03 -5.03
CA CYS A 142 2.09 19.30 -5.69
C CYS A 142 2.21 17.79 -5.44
N SER A 143 1.07 17.11 -5.57
CA SER A 143 0.94 15.67 -5.37
C SER A 143 0.30 15.05 -6.60
N TRP A 144 0.88 13.96 -7.11
CA TRP A 144 0.36 13.22 -8.25
C TRP A 144 0.21 11.75 -7.91
N TRP A 145 -0.97 11.21 -8.21
CA TRP A 145 -1.27 9.78 -8.08
C TRP A 145 -0.85 9.05 -9.35
N GLY A 146 0.00 8.04 -9.19
CA GLY A 146 0.45 7.16 -10.25
C GLY A 146 -0.47 5.93 -10.35
N VAL A 147 -1.34 5.93 -11.35
CA VAL A 147 -2.21 4.79 -11.64
C VAL A 147 -1.35 3.67 -12.22
N SER A 148 -1.22 2.59 -11.47
CA SER A 148 -0.54 1.36 -11.88
C SER A 148 -1.55 0.26 -12.21
N SER A 149 -1.21 -0.67 -13.12
CA SER A 149 -2.13 -1.71 -13.60
C SER A 149 -2.12 -3.00 -12.78
N LEU A 150 -1.50 -3.04 -11.62
CA LEU A 150 -1.39 -4.29 -10.87
C LEU A 150 -2.38 -4.27 -9.73
N LEU A 151 -3.59 -4.72 -10.02
CA LEU A 151 -4.21 -5.82 -9.30
C LEU A 151 -5.34 -6.37 -10.21
N ASP A 152 -5.07 -7.48 -10.89
CA ASP A 152 -6.09 -8.33 -11.54
C ASP A 152 -7.16 -8.86 -10.56
N ASN A 153 -7.09 -8.47 -9.28
CA ASN A 153 -8.12 -8.67 -8.27
C ASN A 153 -8.21 -7.39 -7.42
N TYR A 154 -9.22 -6.54 -7.70
CA TYR A 154 -9.62 -5.35 -6.92
C TYR A 154 -8.51 -4.27 -6.93
N PHE A 155 -8.61 -3.12 -7.60
CA PHE A 155 -9.61 -2.05 -7.53
C PHE A 155 -9.38 -1.19 -8.80
N THR A 156 -10.39 -0.90 -9.61
CA THR A 156 -10.22 0.06 -10.71
C THR A 156 -9.90 1.45 -10.13
N LYS A 157 -9.38 2.39 -10.93
CA LYS A 157 -9.23 3.81 -10.51
C LYS A 157 -10.54 4.31 -9.88
N GLU A 158 -11.67 3.93 -10.48
CA GLU A 158 -13.00 4.22 -9.99
C GLU A 158 -13.29 3.55 -8.64
N GLN A 159 -12.87 2.30 -8.43
CA GLN A 159 -13.08 1.61 -7.15
C GLN A 159 -12.20 2.19 -6.02
N VAL A 160 -10.92 2.49 -6.27
CA VAL A 160 -10.06 3.16 -5.26
C VAL A 160 -10.68 4.49 -4.84
N LEU A 161 -11.21 5.26 -5.79
CA LEU A 161 -11.92 6.50 -5.49
C LEU A 161 -13.22 6.26 -4.72
N LEU A 162 -13.96 5.19 -5.01
CA LEU A 162 -15.18 4.85 -4.27
C LEU A 162 -14.87 4.49 -2.81
N ASP A 163 -13.88 3.62 -2.56
CA ASP A 163 -13.53 3.20 -1.20
C ASP A 163 -13.08 4.39 -0.34
N LEU A 164 -12.26 5.29 -0.93
CA LEU A 164 -11.83 6.52 -0.26
C LEU A 164 -12.99 7.45 0.11
N ILE A 165 -14.06 7.47 -0.68
CA ILE A 165 -15.24 8.28 -0.39
C ILE A 165 -16.09 7.61 0.70
N GLU A 166 -16.26 6.29 0.65
CA GLU A 166 -17.00 5.55 1.67
C GLU A 166 -16.35 5.71 3.06
N GLU A 167 -15.02 5.70 3.15
CA GLU A 167 -14.32 5.94 4.42
C GLU A 167 -14.51 7.38 4.95
N VAL A 168 -14.60 8.38 4.06
CA VAL A 168 -14.79 9.78 4.46
C VAL A 168 -16.23 10.08 4.90
N ASP A 169 -17.23 9.50 4.23
CA ASP A 169 -18.66 9.70 4.58
C ASP A 169 -19.03 9.10 5.95
N ILE A 170 -18.28 8.13 6.47
CA ILE A 170 -18.52 7.53 7.80
C ILE A 170 -18.15 8.50 8.94
N VAL A 171 -17.31 9.50 8.69
CA VAL A 171 -16.81 10.41 9.73
C VAL A 171 -17.80 11.55 10.05
N ASP A 172 -18.76 11.84 9.17
CA ASP A 172 -19.70 12.97 9.30
C ASP A 172 -21.08 12.60 9.91
N ILE A 173 -21.17 11.52 10.69
CA ILE A 173 -22.37 11.21 11.50
C ILE A 173 -22.10 11.45 12.99
N HIS A 174 -21.94 12.71 13.40
CA HIS A 174 -22.15 13.16 14.78
C HIS A 174 -22.77 14.56 14.85
#